data_AF-A0A950WPH1-F1
#
_entry.id   AF-A0A950WPH1-F1
#
_cell.length_a   1.000
_cell.length_b   1.000
_cell.length_c   1.000
_cell.angle_alpha   90.00
_cell.angle_beta   90.00
_cell.angle_gamma   90.00
#
_symmetry.space_group_name_H-M   'P 1'
#
loop_
_entity.id
_entity.type
_entity.pdbx_description
1 polymer ?
#
loop_
_entity_poly.entity_id
_entity_poly.type
_entity_poly.pdbx_seq_one_letter_code
_entity_poly.pdbx_strand_id
1 'polypeptide(L)'
;GQKRPKLITVVSVPDEGDAPGDPAKAGRSGLTSYQLLSAALDRMVAAGALPADSRSGAEYLAWSAVHGLAMLVLHGPLHRLSVGQMHEIGERLVRMVEQGLGRE
;
A
#
# COMPACT_ATOMS: atom_id res chain seq x y z
N GLY A 1 -36.55 -2.09 2.70
CA GLY A 1 -35.81 -1.01 2.03
C GLY A 1 -34.35 -1.06 2.46
N GLN A 2 -33.48 -1.57 1.59
CA GLN A 2 -32.04 -1.73 1.87
C GLN A 2 -31.37 -0.34 1.88
N LYS A 3 -30.83 0.09 3.03
CA LYS A 3 -30.01 1.31 3.13
C LYS A 3 -28.73 1.12 2.30
N ARG A 4 -28.56 1.93 1.25
CA ARG A 4 -27.32 2.00 0.46
C ARG A 4 -26.19 2.56 1.36
N PRO A 5 -25.02 1.93 1.45
CA PRO A 5 -23.89 2.50 2.18
C PRO A 5 -23.44 3.79 1.48
N LYS A 6 -23.31 4.87 2.25
CA LYS A 6 -22.81 6.15 1.74
C LYS A 6 -21.31 6.00 1.45
N LEU A 7 -20.94 6.24 0.19
CA LEU A 7 -19.56 6.26 -0.29
C LEU A 7 -18.78 7.29 0.53
N ILE A 8 -17.79 6.84 1.31
CA ILE A 8 -16.86 7.73 1.99
C ILE A 8 -15.88 8.20 0.92
N THR A 9 -16.08 9.41 0.41
CA THR A 9 -15.10 10.06 -0.47
C THR A 9 -13.94 10.55 0.38
N VAL A 10 -12.83 9.80 0.38
CA VAL A 10 -11.55 10.30 0.88
C VAL A 10 -10.88 11.05 -0.26
N VAL A 11 -10.80 12.38 -0.15
CA VAL A 11 -10.00 13.19 -1.06
C VAL A 11 -8.63 13.39 -0.40
N SER A 12 -7.62 12.67 -0.89
CA SER A 12 -6.22 13.06 -0.63
C SER A 12 -5.90 14.19 -1.60
N VAL A 13 -5.66 15.39 -1.06
CA VAL A 13 -4.97 16.45 -1.81
C VAL A 13 -3.53 15.99 -2.04
N PRO A 14 -3.05 15.87 -3.29
CA PRO A 14 -1.65 15.56 -3.51
C PRO A 14 -0.82 16.77 -3.07
N ASP A 15 0.10 16.56 -2.13
CA ASP A 15 1.25 17.45 -1.99
C ASP A 15 2.05 17.33 -3.29
N GLU A 16 2.29 18.46 -3.98
CA GLU A 16 2.95 18.50 -5.29
C GLU A 16 4.37 17.87 -5.31
N GLY A 17 4.91 17.48 -4.14
CA GLY A 17 6.15 16.73 -4.00
C GLY A 17 6.01 15.21 -3.93
N ASP A 18 4.82 14.61 -3.93
CA ASP A 18 4.60 13.16 -3.79
C ASP A 18 4.03 12.48 -5.05
N ALA A 19 4.52 12.88 -6.23
CA ALA A 19 4.21 12.15 -7.44
C ALA A 19 4.80 10.72 -7.35
N PRO A 20 3.99 9.65 -7.45
CA PRO A 20 4.48 8.28 -7.44
C PRO A 20 5.39 8.05 -8.66
N GLY A 21 6.70 8.10 -8.44
CA GLY A 21 7.70 7.98 -9.50
C GLY A 21 8.73 9.11 -9.59
N ASP A 22 8.73 10.08 -8.68
CA ASP A 22 9.76 11.13 -8.68
C ASP A 22 11.18 10.54 -8.51
N PRO A 23 12.09 10.73 -9.48
CA PRO A 23 13.42 10.13 -9.46
C PRO A 23 14.31 10.68 -8.35
N ALA A 24 14.03 11.86 -7.79
CA ALA A 24 14.79 12.39 -6.65
C ALA A 24 14.47 11.63 -5.35
N LYS A 25 13.35 10.89 -5.30
CA LYS A 25 13.00 9.95 -4.22
C LYS A 25 13.52 8.52 -4.45
N ALA A 26 14.35 8.30 -5.47
CA ALA A 26 14.95 7.00 -5.72
C ALA A 26 15.97 6.63 -4.62
N GLY A 27 15.82 5.44 -4.04
CA GLY A 27 16.77 4.93 -3.06
C GLY A 27 18.07 4.43 -3.69
N ARG A 28 18.90 3.74 -2.90
CA ARG A 28 20.19 3.15 -3.36
C ARG A 28 20.06 2.19 -4.55
N SER A 29 18.87 1.66 -4.80
CA SER A 29 18.54 0.80 -5.93
C SER A 29 18.22 1.57 -7.22
N GLY A 30 18.17 2.90 -7.20
CA GLY A 30 17.72 3.73 -8.33
C GLY A 30 16.21 3.69 -8.57
N LEU A 31 15.45 3.01 -7.71
CA LEU A 31 14.00 2.92 -7.77
C LEU A 31 13.35 3.67 -6.60
N THR A 32 12.21 4.30 -6.87
CA THR A 32 11.35 4.86 -5.81
C THR A 32 10.64 3.75 -5.03
N SER A 33 10.14 4.05 -3.84
CA SER A 33 9.34 3.10 -3.05
C SER A 33 8.12 2.59 -3.82
N TYR A 34 7.48 3.44 -4.63
CA TYR A 34 6.35 3.05 -5.46
C TYR A 34 6.76 2.10 -6.59
N GLN A 35 7.90 2.36 -7.24
CA GLN A 35 8.44 1.47 -8.27
C GLN A 35 8.87 0.11 -7.70
N LEU A 36 9.46 0.09 -6.49
CA LEU A 36 9.78 -1.14 -5.77
C LEU A 36 8.52 -1.95 -5.44
N LEU A 37 7.45 -1.28 -5.02
CA LEU A 37 6.15 -1.91 -4.79
C LEU A 37 5.58 -2.51 -6.08
N SER A 38 5.57 -1.73 -7.17
CA SER A 38 5.08 -2.19 -8.48
C SER A 38 5.87 -3.41 -8.96
N ALA A 39 7.20 -3.39 -8.85
CA ALA A 39 8.06 -4.51 -9.19
C ALA A 39 7.82 -5.75 -8.30
N ALA A 40 7.48 -5.56 -7.02
CA ALA A 40 7.09 -6.66 -6.15
C ALA A 40 5.77 -7.30 -6.59
N LEU A 41 4.77 -6.50 -6.97
CA LEU A 41 3.50 -6.97 -7.52
C LEU A 41 3.71 -7.75 -8.82
N ASP A 42 4.60 -7.31 -9.71
CA ASP A 42 4.96 -8.04 -10.92
C ASP A 42 5.57 -9.42 -10.60
N ARG A 43 6.42 -9.49 -9.59
CA ARG A 43 6.98 -10.78 -9.13
C ARG A 43 5.92 -11.70 -8.54
N MET A 44 4.92 -11.16 -7.84
CA MET A 44 3.80 -11.96 -7.34
C MET A 44 2.97 -12.55 -8.48
N VAL A 45 2.77 -11.81 -9.58
CA VAL A 45 2.12 -12.35 -10.79
C VAL A 45 2.97 -13.44 -11.41
N ALA A 46 4.28 -13.20 -11.58
CA ALA A 46 5.20 -14.17 -12.15
C ALA A 46 5.28 -15.46 -11.32
N ALA A 47 5.14 -15.36 -10.00
CA ALA A 47 5.10 -16.50 -9.08
C ALA A 47 3.72 -17.17 -8.97
N GLY A 48 2.68 -16.64 -9.64
CA GLY A 48 1.31 -17.15 -9.56
C GLY A 48 0.57 -16.81 -8.25
N ALA A 49 1.15 -15.98 -7.38
CA ALA A 49 0.54 -15.54 -6.13
C ALA A 49 -0.52 -14.43 -6.33
N LEU A 50 -0.41 -13.67 -7.43
CA LEU A 50 -1.38 -12.66 -7.83
C LEU A 50 -1.93 -12.99 -9.23
N PRO A 51 -3.25 -13.14 -9.41
CA PRO A 51 -3.81 -13.32 -10.75
C PRO A 51 -3.52 -12.12 -11.65
N ALA A 52 -3.16 -12.38 -12.90
CA ALA A 52 -2.74 -11.34 -13.84
C ALA A 52 -3.80 -10.24 -14.05
N ASP A 53 -5.09 -10.59 -14.06
CA ASP A 53 -6.17 -9.58 -14.19
C ASP A 53 -6.28 -8.66 -12.96
N SER A 54 -5.88 -9.14 -11.78
CA SER A 54 -5.87 -8.35 -10.54
C SER A 54 -4.64 -7.44 -10.43
N ARG A 55 -3.66 -7.56 -11.35
CA ARG A 55 -2.44 -6.76 -11.31
C ARG A 55 -2.69 -5.28 -11.56
N SER A 56 -3.63 -4.96 -12.45
CA SER A 56 -3.98 -3.59 -12.79
C SER A 56 -4.64 -2.92 -11.59
N GLY A 57 -4.03 -1.86 -11.08
CA GLY A 57 -4.54 -1.10 -9.93
C GLY A 57 -4.19 -1.69 -8.56
N ALA A 58 -3.52 -2.84 -8.50
CA ALA A 58 -3.03 -3.43 -7.25
C ALA A 58 -2.03 -2.51 -6.55
N GLU A 59 -1.28 -1.69 -7.29
CA GLU A 59 -0.30 -0.76 -6.74
C GLU A 59 -0.99 0.30 -5.90
N TYR A 60 -2.14 0.82 -6.35
CA TYR A 60 -2.87 1.83 -5.60
C TYR A 60 -3.43 1.28 -4.29
N LEU A 61 -3.94 0.04 -4.31
CA LEU A 61 -4.45 -0.63 -3.12
C LEU A 61 -3.34 -0.89 -2.10
N ALA A 62 -2.23 -1.48 -2.55
CA ALA A 62 -1.10 -1.78 -1.70
C ALA A 62 -0.43 -0.49 -1.18
N TRP A 63 -0.26 0.53 -2.03
CA TRP A 63 0.30 1.81 -1.65
C TRP A 63 -0.56 2.53 -0.61
N SER A 64 -1.88 2.56 -0.82
CA SER A 64 -2.82 3.17 0.13
C SER A 64 -2.75 2.53 1.51
N ALA A 65 -2.63 1.20 1.57
CA ALA A 65 -2.51 0.46 2.82
C ALA A 65 -1.22 0.82 3.57
N VAL A 66 -0.06 0.74 2.89
CA VAL A 66 1.25 0.98 3.51
C VAL A 66 1.41 2.45 3.88
N HIS A 67 0.99 3.37 3.02
CA HIS A 67 1.02 4.80 3.29
C HIS A 67 0.09 5.17 4.45
N GLY A 68 -1.11 4.58 4.51
CA GLY A 68 -2.04 4.78 5.62
C GLY A 68 -1.43 4.33 6.96
N LEU A 69 -0.80 3.16 7.01
CA LEU A 69 -0.09 2.70 8.21
C LEU A 69 1.07 3.63 8.57
N ALA A 70 1.87 4.06 7.58
CA ALA A 70 2.98 4.99 7.81
C ALA A 70 2.49 6.31 8.41
N MET A 71 1.40 6.87 7.89
CA MET A 71 0.78 8.10 8.45
C MET A 71 0.29 7.88 9.89
N LEU A 72 -0.30 6.73 10.19
CA LEU A 72 -0.73 6.39 11.55
C LEU A 72 0.44 6.25 12.53
N VAL A 73 1.59 5.79 12.05
CA VAL A 73 2.82 5.63 12.84
C VAL A 73 3.53 6.97 13.03
N LEU A 74 3.69 7.77 11.97
CA LEU A 74 4.45 9.02 12.00
C LEU A 74 3.68 10.17 12.64
N HIS A 75 2.39 10.28 12.32
CA HIS A 75 1.56 11.42 12.68
C HIS A 75 0.31 11.04 13.48
N GLY A 76 0.02 9.75 13.59
CA GLY A 76 -1.20 9.23 14.18
C GLY A 76 -1.01 8.59 15.55
N PRO A 77 -2.05 7.90 16.05
CA PRO A 77 -2.08 7.33 17.40
C PRO A 77 -1.08 6.18 17.61
N LEU A 78 -0.47 5.65 16.54
CA LEU A 78 0.43 4.50 16.62
C LEU A 78 1.89 4.90 16.90
N HIS A 79 2.19 6.20 17.02
CA HIS A 79 3.56 6.71 17.24
C HIS A 79 4.23 6.23 18.54
N ARG A 80 3.46 5.69 19.50
CA ARG A 80 3.96 5.17 20.80
C ARG A 80 4.19 3.66 20.81
N LEU A 81 3.91 2.97 19.71
CA LEU A 81 4.12 1.54 19.63
C LEU A 81 5.61 1.21 19.65
N SER A 82 5.96 0.10 20.29
CA SER A 82 7.31 -0.45 20.20
C SER A 82 7.58 -0.93 18.77
N VAL A 83 8.87 -1.04 18.41
CA VAL A 83 9.29 -1.56 17.09
C VAL A 83 8.70 -2.95 16.83
N GLY A 84 8.65 -3.82 17.84
CA GLY A 84 8.05 -5.15 17.71
C GLY A 84 6.55 -5.07 17.39
N GLN A 85 5.80 -4.21 18.07
CA GLN A 85 4.37 -4.03 17.79
C GLN A 85 4.11 -3.46 16.39
N MET A 86 4.96 -2.52 15.94
CA MET A 86 4.86 -1.99 14.59
C MET A 86 5.14 -3.06 13.53
N HIS A 87 6.12 -3.94 13.78
CA HIS A 87 6.42 -5.05 12.89
C HIS A 87 5.23 -6.02 12.77
N GLU A 88 4.63 -6.43 13.88
CA GLU A 88 3.46 -7.31 13.89
C GLU A 88 2.26 -6.72 13.11
N ILE A 89 1.99 -5.43 13.28
CA ILE A 89 0.93 -4.74 12.55
C ILE A 89 1.27 -4.67 11.06
N GLY A 90 2.52 -4.34 10.72
CA GLY A 90 3.00 -4.28 9.34
C GLY A 90 2.84 -5.63 8.63
N GLU A 91 3.26 -6.73 9.24
CA GLU A 91 3.08 -8.05 8.67
C GLU A 91 1.60 -8.40 8.46
N ARG A 92 0.75 -8.07 9.44
CA ARG A 92 -0.69 -8.31 9.33
C ARG A 92 -1.33 -7.49 8.22
N LEU A 93 -0.88 -6.25 8.03
CA LEU A 93 -1.31 -5.39 6.93
C LEU A 93 -0.93 -6.02 5.57
N VAL A 94 0.32 -6.48 5.42
CA VAL A 94 0.79 -7.13 4.19
C VAL A 94 -0.04 -8.37 3.90
N ARG A 95 -0.26 -9.26 4.88
CA ARG A 95 -1.12 -10.44 4.69
C ARG A 95 -2.54 -10.08 4.27
N MET A 96 -3.10 -9.00 4.82
CA MET A 96 -4.45 -8.54 4.45
C MET A 96 -4.48 -8.01 3.01
N VAL A 97 -3.43 -7.28 2.58
CA VAL A 97 -3.30 -6.83 1.19
C VAL A 97 -3.13 -8.02 0.24
N GLU A 98 -2.26 -8.98 0.56
CA GLU A 98 -2.06 -10.19 -0.24
C GLU A 98 -3.37 -10.98 -0.40
N GLN A 99 -4.12 -11.19 0.69
CA GLN A 99 -5.41 -11.86 0.66
C GLN A 99 -6.47 -11.08 -0.12
N GLY A 100 -6.50 -9.76 -0.02
CA GLY A 100 -7.45 -8.92 -0.75
C GLY A 100 -7.15 -8.80 -2.25
N LEU A 101 -5.89 -9.02 -2.64
CA LEU A 101 -5.44 -9.00 -4.04
C LEU A 101 -5.47 -10.38 -4.70
N GLY A 102 -5.18 -11.44 -3.94
CA GLY A 102 -5.42 -12.83 -4.32
C GLY A 102 -6.92 -13.06 -4.45
N ARG A 103 -7.35 -13.79 -5.48
CA ARG A 103 -8.76 -14.18 -5.60
C ARG A 103 -9.16 -15.07 -4.42
N GLU A 104 -10.40 -14.92 -3.95
CA GLU A 104 -11.05 -15.86 -3.02
C GLU A 104 -11.02 -17.31 -3.55
#